data_AF-A0A9X4XPF0-F1
#
_entry.id   AF-A0A9X4XPF0-F1
#
_cell.length_a   1.000
_cell.length_b   1.000
_cell.length_c   1.000
_cell.angle_alpha   90.00
_cell.angle_beta   90.00
_cell.angle_gamma   90.00
#
_symmetry.space_group_name_H-M   'P 1'
#
loop_
_entity.id
_entity.type
_entity.pdbx_description
1 polymer ?
#
loop_
_entity_poly.entity_id
_entity_poly.type
_entity_poly.pdbx_seq_one_letter_code
_entity_poly.pdbx_strand_id
1 'polypeptide(L)'
;MNGLLRRYAAAIGDAAGRTTSRSTASDRMNGLVGLTLVVLLTAVTASMLVEAGSPLAQLICLPLAAVTVVLTVLMVLELGAALRREA
;
A
#
# COMPACT_ATOMS: atom_id res chain seq x y z
N MET A 1 -23.17 1.13 -7.62
CA MET A 1 -21.89 1.29 -6.86
C MET A 1 -20.97 0.08 -6.94
N ASN A 2 -21.44 -1.16 -6.79
CA ASN A 2 -20.57 -2.36 -6.76
C ASN A 2 -19.82 -2.68 -8.08
N GLY A 3 -20.35 -2.29 -9.24
CA GLY A 3 -19.70 -2.55 -10.54
C GLY A 3 -18.50 -1.65 -10.83
N LEU A 4 -18.51 -0.39 -10.35
CA LEU A 4 -17.41 0.56 -10.53
C LEU A 4 -16.20 0.20 -9.67
N LEU A 5 -16.44 -0.16 -8.41
CA LEU A 5 -15.39 -0.65 -7.49
C LEU A 5 -14.70 -1.91 -8.03
N ARG A 6 -15.47 -2.85 -8.61
CA ARG A 6 -14.93 -4.09 -9.17
C ARG A 6 -14.07 -3.85 -10.41
N ARG A 7 -14.47 -2.89 -11.27
CA ARG A 7 -13.68 -2.47 -12.43
C ARG A 7 -12.41 -1.72 -12.02
N TYR A 8 -12.47 -0.89 -10.99
CA TYR A 8 -11.29 -0.23 -10.45
C TYR A 8 -10.29 -1.23 -9.84
N ALA A 9 -10.77 -2.18 -9.04
CA ALA A 9 -9.92 -3.22 -8.46
C ALA A 9 -9.26 -4.09 -9.54
N ALA A 10 -10.02 -4.46 -10.58
CA ALA A 10 -9.47 -5.22 -11.71
C ALA A 10 -8.43 -4.41 -12.50
N ALA A 11 -8.70 -3.13 -12.79
CA ALA A 11 -7.75 -2.27 -13.51
C ALA A 11 -6.46 -2.04 -12.72
N ILE A 12 -6.55 -1.88 -11.40
CA ILE A 12 -5.39 -1.76 -10.51
C ILE A 12 -4.61 -3.08 -10.47
N GLY A 13 -5.30 -4.21 -10.34
CA GLY A 13 -4.66 -5.54 -10.35
C GLY A 13 -3.95 -5.85 -11.68
N ASP A 14 -4.55 -5.45 -12.80
CA ASP A 14 -4.03 -5.68 -14.14
C ASP A 14 -2.87 -4.73 -14.50
N ALA A 15 -2.90 -3.49 -13.99
CA ALA A 15 -1.77 -2.57 -14.05
C ALA A 15 -0.60 -3.06 -13.18
N ALA A 16 -0.89 -3.50 -11.95
CA ALA A 16 0.09 -4.06 -11.03
C ALA A 16 0.76 -5.31 -11.62
N GLY A 17 -0.02 -6.22 -12.23
CA GLY A 17 0.46 -7.43 -12.88
C GLY A 17 1.38 -7.19 -14.07
N ARG A 18 1.12 -6.13 -14.87
CA ARG A 18 1.99 -5.75 -15.99
C ARG A 18 3.33 -5.16 -15.53
N THR A 19 3.37 -4.43 -14.42
CA THR A 19 4.63 -3.95 -13.84
C THR A 19 5.48 -5.06 -13.22
N THR A 20 4.87 -6.12 -12.67
CA THR A 20 5.61 -7.24 -12.06
C THR A 20 6.37 -8.10 -13.06
N SER A 21 6.00 -8.08 -14.35
CA SER A 21 6.62 -8.92 -15.39
C SER A 21 8.05 -8.49 -15.79
N ARG A 22 8.50 -7.27 -15.43
CA ARG A 22 9.86 -6.77 -15.72
C ARG A 22 10.65 -6.33 -14.48
N SER A 23 10.02 -6.30 -13.32
CA SER A 23 10.60 -5.78 -12.08
C SER A 23 11.39 -6.86 -11.34
N THR A 24 12.67 -6.60 -11.04
CA THR A 24 13.45 -7.46 -10.14
C THR A 24 12.80 -7.46 -8.75
N ALA A 25 13.06 -8.49 -7.92
CA ALA A 25 12.53 -8.52 -6.55
C ALA A 25 12.96 -7.28 -5.74
N SER A 26 14.17 -6.77 -5.99
CA SER A 26 14.67 -5.54 -5.37
C SER A 26 13.87 -4.30 -5.77
N ASP A 27 13.48 -4.18 -7.04
CA ASP A 27 12.68 -3.05 -7.54
C ASP A 27 11.28 -3.04 -6.91
N ARG A 28 10.66 -4.21 -6.72
CA ARG A 28 9.35 -4.33 -6.06
C ARG A 28 9.45 -3.97 -4.59
N MET A 29 10.48 -4.46 -3.90
CA MET A 29 10.72 -4.16 -2.50
C MET A 29 10.95 -2.66 -2.30
N ASN A 30 11.78 -2.04 -3.15
CA ASN A 30 12.01 -0.59 -3.14
C ASN A 30 10.73 0.20 -3.41
N GLY A 31 9.90 -0.26 -4.36
CA GLY A 31 8.60 0.34 -4.65
C GLY A 31 7.64 0.26 -3.45
N LEU A 32 7.56 -0.89 -2.79
CA LEU A 32 6.75 -1.07 -1.58
C LEU A 32 7.26 -0.18 -0.44
N VAL A 33 8.58 -0.13 -0.22
CA VAL A 33 9.20 0.74 0.80
C VAL A 33 8.90 2.21 0.53
N GLY A 34 9.06 2.65 -0.72
CA GLY A 34 8.72 4.02 -1.13
C GLY A 34 7.25 4.35 -0.90
N LEU A 35 6.33 3.47 -1.29
CA LEU A 35 4.90 3.65 -1.06
C LEU A 35 4.55 3.73 0.43
N THR A 36 5.13 2.86 1.26
CA THR A 36 4.92 2.88 2.72
C THR A 36 5.42 4.19 3.32
N LEU A 37 6.58 4.67 2.90
CA LEU A 37 7.12 5.97 3.32
C LEU A 37 6.18 7.14 2.97
N VAL A 38 5.64 7.16 1.76
CA VAL A 38 4.67 8.18 1.32
C VAL A 38 3.40 8.14 2.16
N VAL A 39 2.87 6.95 2.45
CA VAL A 39 1.66 6.78 3.28
C VAL A 39 1.92 7.24 4.71
N LEU A 40 3.07 6.90 5.30
CA LEU A 40 3.45 7.35 6.64
C LEU A 40 3.62 8.88 6.71
N LEU A 41 4.31 9.48 5.73
CA LEU A 41 4.44 10.94 5.64
C LEU A 41 3.07 11.63 5.52
N THR A 42 2.18 11.06 4.72
CA THR A 42 0.81 11.56 4.58
C THR A 42 0.05 11.47 5.89
N ALA A 43 0.17 10.35 6.62
CA ALA A 43 -0.46 10.16 7.92
C ALA A 43 0.06 11.15 8.98
N VAL A 44 1.38 11.37 9.04
CA VAL A 44 2.00 12.35 9.94
C VAL A 44 1.56 13.77 9.58
N THR A 45 1.53 14.11 8.29
CA THR A 45 1.06 15.43 7.86
C THR A 45 -0.42 15.63 8.22
N ALA A 46 -1.26 14.63 7.99
CA ALA A 46 -2.67 14.67 8.37
C ALA A 46 -2.85 14.83 9.88
N SER A 47 -2.02 14.17 10.71
CA SER A 47 -2.11 14.30 12.17
C SER A 47 -1.71 15.69 12.69
N MET A 48 -0.93 16.46 11.93
CA MET A 48 -0.59 17.84 12.27
C MET A 48 -1.70 18.83 11.87
N LEU A 49 -2.55 18.44 10.92
CA LEU A 49 -3.62 19.29 10.38
C LEU A 49 -4.98 19.05 11.03
N VAL A 50 -5.14 17.93 11.74
CA VAL A 50 -6.43 17.48 12.25
C VAL A 50 -6.33 17.18 13.74
N GLU A 51 -7.30 17.71 14.50
CA GLU A 51 -7.37 17.53 15.94
C GLU A 51 -7.63 16.06 16.31
N ALA A 52 -6.87 15.56 17.29
CA ALA A 52 -6.92 14.17 17.71
C ALA A 52 -8.31 13.83 18.28
N GLY A 53 -8.87 12.69 17.86
CA GLY A 53 -10.19 12.23 18.29
C GLY A 53 -11.37 12.84 17.54
N SER A 54 -11.14 13.78 16.61
CA SER A 54 -12.21 14.31 15.76
C SER A 54 -12.77 13.25 14.80
N PRO A 55 -14.05 13.36 14.39
CA PRO A 55 -14.63 12.47 13.37
C PRO A 55 -13.87 12.55 12.03
N LEU A 56 -13.29 13.72 11.74
CA LEU A 56 -12.50 13.97 10.53
C LEU A 56 -11.16 13.22 10.58
N ALA A 57 -10.53 13.12 11.76
CA ALA A 57 -9.34 12.29 11.96
C ALA A 57 -9.66 10.82 11.69
N GLN A 58 -10.81 10.31 12.16
CA GLN A 58 -11.21 8.92 11.90
C GLN A 58 -11.40 8.65 10.40
N LEU A 59 -12.05 9.58 9.67
CA LEU A 59 -12.28 9.45 8.22
C LEU A 59 -10.99 9.41 7.40
N ILE A 60 -9.92 10.06 7.85
CA ILE A 60 -8.62 10.09 7.15
C ILE A 60 -7.72 8.95 7.62
N CYS A 61 -7.67 8.69 8.93
CA CYS A 61 -6.77 7.70 9.51
C CYS A 61 -7.20 6.26 9.19
N LEU A 62 -8.50 5.95 9.12
CA LEU A 62 -8.97 4.58 8.80
C LEU A 62 -8.51 4.12 7.41
N PRO A 63 -8.72 4.89 6.32
CA PRO A 63 -8.22 4.53 5.00
C PRO A 63 -6.70 4.42 4.96
N LEU A 64 -5.98 5.35 5.59
CA LEU A 64 -4.51 5.32 5.64
C LEU A 64 -3.99 4.09 6.38
N ALA A 65 -4.62 3.71 7.50
CA ALA A 65 -4.30 2.50 8.23
C ALA A 65 -4.56 1.25 7.37
N ALA A 66 -5.69 1.17 6.67
CA ALA A 66 -6.00 0.06 5.78
C ALA A 66 -4.97 -0.10 4.66
N VAL A 67 -4.56 1.02 4.02
CA VAL A 67 -3.51 1.01 3.00
C VAL A 67 -2.17 0.54 3.59
N THR A 68 -1.82 1.02 4.78
CA THR A 68 -0.57 0.63 5.47
C THR A 68 -0.53 -0.86 5.75
N VAL A 69 -1.65 -1.45 6.20
CA VAL A 69 -1.76 -2.90 6.43
C VAL A 69 -1.55 -3.67 5.13
N VAL A 70 -2.20 -3.26 4.03
CA VAL A 70 -2.03 -3.91 2.73
C VAL A 70 -0.58 -3.85 2.25
N LEU A 71 0.06 -2.69 2.34
CA LEU A 71 1.48 -2.54 1.97
C LEU A 71 2.40 -3.42 2.82
N THR A 72 2.12 -3.52 4.12
CA THR A 72 2.88 -4.37 5.04
C THR A 72 2.74 -5.85 4.67
N VAL A 73 1.53 -6.31 4.37
CA VAL A 73 1.30 -7.70 3.91
C VAL A 73 2.08 -7.96 2.62
N LEU A 74 2.04 -7.05 1.64
CA LEU A 74 2.78 -7.19 0.38
C LEU A 74 4.30 -7.25 0.62
N MET A 75 4.84 -6.44 1.52
CA MET A 75 6.25 -6.50 1.91
C MET A 75 6.62 -7.86 2.50
N VAL A 76 5.81 -8.37 3.44
CA VAL A 76 6.06 -9.69 4.06
C VAL A 76 6.02 -10.80 3.02
N LEU A 77 5.10 -10.73 2.06
CA LEU A 77 5.00 -11.72 0.99
C LEU A 77 6.21 -11.66 0.04
N GLU A 78 6.65 -10.47 -0.38
CA GLU A 78 7.86 -10.33 -1.21
C GLU A 78 9.12 -10.75 -0.44
N LEU A 79 9.21 -10.45 0.85
CA LEU A 79 10.33 -10.90 1.70
C LEU A 79 10.35 -12.42 1.84
N GLY A 80 9.20 -13.04 2.11
CA GLY A 80 9.07 -14.49 2.17
C GLY A 80 9.39 -15.18 0.84
N ALA A 81 9.00 -14.58 -0.28
CA ALA A 81 9.34 -15.07 -1.61
C ALA A 81 10.84 -14.94 -1.93
N ALA A 82 11.49 -13.88 -1.47
CA ALA A 82 12.94 -13.69 -1.61
C ALA A 82 13.72 -14.75 -0.81
N LEU A 83 13.38 -14.93 0.48
CA LEU A 83 14.06 -15.90 1.35
C LEU A 83 13.94 -17.35 0.83
N ARG A 84 12.80 -17.73 0.25
CA ARG A 84 12.62 -19.06 -0.37
C ARG A 84 13.49 -19.30 -1.60
N ARG A 85 14.02 -18.27 -2.24
CA ARG A 85 14.92 -18.43 -3.40
C ARG A 85 16.38 -18.60 -2.98
N GLU A 86 16.71 -18.21 -1.75
CA GLU A 86 18.06 -18.33 -1.19
C GLU A 86 18.26 -19.64 -0.40
N ALA A 87 17.17 -20.29 0.02
CA ALA A 87 17.15 -21.59 0.71
C ALA A 87 17.06 -22.76 -0.28
#